data_AF-A0A7R8A2A6-F1
#
_entry.id   AF-A0A7R8A2A6-F1
#
_cell.length_a   1.000
_cell.length_b   1.000
_cell.length_c   1.000
_cell.angle_alpha   90.00
_cell.angle_beta   90.00
_cell.angle_gamma   90.00
#
_symmetry.space_group_name_H-M   'P 1'
#
loop_
_entity.id
_entity.type
_entity.pdbx_description
1 polymer ?
#
loop_
_entity_poly.entity_id
_entity_poly.type
_entity_poly.pdbx_seq_one_letter_code
_entity_poly.pdbx_strand_id
1 'polypeptide(L)'
;MTTEPLPTSLSQALDLPFSSARQCSVQLPSDIAVGSVSVGGYVACLMTKYALYYATQHPKLQSQVALRNSYVQFYRPTFASAPLRMTLREVNIGKAQSTLRVESFQNEKLAVSVDIGITNPSITGITIQTDWRLFTPPSPVDLTKLETDSDPNWISCHCAFYPEGFRRGQSYLKNFIPRALPTDFPFIEQWG
;
A
#
# COMPACT_ATOMS: atom_id res chain seq x y z
N MET A 1 -23.87 -25.37 -14.32
CA MET A 1 -22.49 -25.09 -13.89
C MET A 1 -22.39 -23.60 -13.68
N THR A 2 -22.46 -23.15 -12.44
CA THR A 2 -22.24 -21.74 -12.08
C THR A 2 -20.75 -21.46 -12.19
N THR A 3 -20.36 -20.65 -13.16
CA THR A 3 -18.99 -20.12 -13.26
C THR A 3 -18.74 -19.30 -12.00
N GLU A 4 -17.85 -19.77 -11.13
CA GLU A 4 -17.44 -18.95 -9.99
C GLU A 4 -16.77 -17.67 -10.51
N PRO A 5 -17.15 -16.49 -10.00
CA PRO A 5 -16.55 -15.24 -10.42
C PRO A 5 -15.07 -15.23 -10.04
N LEU A 6 -14.24 -14.70 -10.95
CA LEU A 6 -12.81 -14.52 -10.70
C LEU A 6 -12.59 -13.52 -9.54
N PRO A 7 -11.52 -13.69 -8.74
CA PRO A 7 -11.18 -12.75 -7.68
C PRO A 7 -10.95 -11.34 -8.23
N THR A 8 -11.44 -10.34 -7.50
CA THR A 8 -11.19 -8.93 -7.81
C THR A 8 -9.69 -8.66 -7.79
N SER A 9 -9.11 -8.19 -8.89
CA SER A 9 -7.68 -7.87 -8.92
C SER A 9 -7.35 -6.62 -8.08
N LEU A 10 -6.10 -6.48 -7.62
CA LEU A 10 -5.66 -5.27 -6.92
C LEU A 10 -5.82 -4.01 -7.77
N SER A 11 -5.55 -4.09 -9.07
CA SER A 11 -5.73 -2.97 -10.00
C SER A 11 -7.20 -2.56 -10.10
N GLN A 12 -8.11 -3.54 -10.26
CA GLN A 12 -9.55 -3.29 -10.29
C GLN A 12 -10.06 -2.73 -8.96
N ALA A 13 -9.60 -3.27 -7.83
CA ALA A 13 -9.99 -2.81 -6.50
C ALA A 13 -9.52 -1.39 -6.16
N LEU A 14 -8.47 -0.91 -6.82
CA LEU A 14 -7.96 0.46 -6.68
C LEU A 14 -8.50 1.39 -7.78
N ASP A 15 -9.13 0.86 -8.83
CA ASP A 15 -9.69 1.65 -9.93
C ASP A 15 -11.06 2.21 -9.59
N LEU A 16 -11.10 3.06 -8.57
CA LEU A 16 -12.31 3.71 -8.11
C LEU A 16 -12.45 5.10 -8.74
N PRO A 17 -13.68 5.54 -9.05
CA PRO A 17 -13.96 6.87 -9.58
C PRO A 17 -13.86 7.90 -8.44
N PHE A 18 -12.65 8.17 -7.98
CA PHE A 18 -12.41 9.25 -7.05
C PHE A 18 -12.87 10.57 -7.66
N SER A 19 -13.40 11.45 -6.82
CA SER A 19 -13.78 12.80 -7.20
C SER A 19 -12.85 13.82 -6.54
N SER A 20 -12.88 15.06 -7.02
CA SER A 20 -12.21 16.18 -6.35
C SER A 20 -12.94 16.65 -5.09
N ALA A 21 -14.01 15.98 -4.67
CA ALA A 21 -14.67 16.26 -3.41
C ALA A 21 -13.74 15.93 -2.24
N ARG A 22 -13.92 16.64 -1.12
CA ARG A 22 -13.21 16.33 0.14
C ARG A 22 -13.82 15.16 0.89
N GLN A 23 -14.88 14.57 0.37
CA GLN A 23 -15.51 13.39 0.95
C GLN A 23 -15.87 12.40 -0.14
N CYS A 24 -15.67 11.11 0.14
CA CYS A 24 -16.18 10.03 -0.69
C CYS A 24 -16.53 8.81 0.15
N SER A 25 -17.25 7.87 -0.45
CA SER A 25 -17.58 6.59 0.16
C SER A 25 -17.24 5.49 -0.82
N VAL A 26 -16.56 4.45 -0.34
CA VAL A 26 -16.07 3.35 -1.18
C VAL A 26 -16.44 2.01 -0.56
N GLN A 27 -16.86 1.06 -1.40
CA GLN A 27 -17.09 -0.31 -0.97
C GLN A 27 -15.77 -1.07 -1.04
N LEU A 28 -15.37 -1.70 0.06
CA LEU A 28 -14.15 -2.51 0.10
C LEU A 28 -14.46 -3.92 -0.45
N PRO A 29 -13.61 -4.49 -1.32
CA PRO A 29 -13.79 -5.83 -1.83
C PRO A 29 -13.54 -6.88 -0.74
N SER A 30 -14.38 -7.91 -0.71
CA SER A 30 -14.23 -9.05 0.20
C SER A 30 -13.01 -9.92 -0.12
N ASP A 31 -12.55 -9.92 -1.38
CA ASP A 31 -11.44 -10.77 -1.83
C ASP A 31 -10.10 -10.31 -1.27
N ILE A 32 -9.97 -9.03 -0.94
CA ILE A 32 -8.75 -8.40 -0.41
C ILE A 32 -8.85 -8.25 1.11
N ALA A 33 -9.19 -9.35 1.76
CA ALA A 33 -9.39 -9.43 3.21
C ALA A 33 -8.69 -10.64 3.82
N VAL A 34 -8.40 -10.53 5.12
CA VAL A 34 -8.01 -11.62 6.01
C VAL A 34 -9.18 -11.87 6.96
N GLY A 35 -9.82 -13.03 6.85
CA GLY A 35 -11.10 -13.28 7.50
C GLY A 35 -12.15 -12.29 7.01
N SER A 36 -12.72 -11.47 7.88
CA SER A 36 -13.67 -10.40 7.51
C SER A 36 -13.02 -9.01 7.38
N VAL A 37 -11.73 -8.89 7.69
CA VAL A 37 -11.03 -7.62 7.83
C VAL A 37 -10.24 -7.33 6.56
N SER A 38 -10.45 -6.15 5.97
CA SER A 38 -9.69 -5.73 4.78
C SER A 38 -8.20 -5.59 5.09
N VAL A 39 -7.36 -5.96 4.12
CA VAL A 39 -5.90 -5.86 4.28
C VAL A 39 -5.51 -4.40 4.51
N GLY A 40 -4.78 -4.13 5.60
CA GLY A 40 -4.42 -2.76 5.98
C GLY A 40 -3.61 -2.02 4.90
N GLY A 41 -2.68 -2.71 4.24
CA GLY A 41 -1.91 -2.14 3.11
C GLY A 41 -2.78 -1.72 1.93
N TYR A 42 -3.86 -2.46 1.65
CA TYR A 42 -4.83 -2.06 0.62
C TYR A 42 -5.58 -0.79 1.02
N VAL A 43 -6.06 -0.70 2.26
CA VAL A 43 -6.75 0.50 2.78
C VAL A 43 -5.84 1.73 2.79
N ALA A 44 -4.58 1.57 3.21
CA ALA A 44 -3.57 2.62 3.16
C ALA A 44 -3.33 3.13 1.73
N CYS A 45 -3.19 2.20 0.77
CA CYS A 45 -3.01 2.52 -0.64
C CYS A 45 -4.22 3.26 -1.22
N LEU A 46 -5.42 2.77 -0.91
CA LEU A 46 -6.70 3.35 -1.31
C LEU A 46 -6.85 4.81 -0.85
N MET A 47 -6.62 5.06 0.45
CA MET A 47 -6.67 6.40 1.04
C MET A 47 -5.60 7.33 0.46
N THR A 48 -4.39 6.80 0.22
CA THR A 48 -3.30 7.57 -0.42
C THR A 48 -3.65 7.93 -1.86
N LYS A 49 -4.18 6.98 -2.65
CA LYS A 49 -4.61 7.20 -4.03
C LYS A 49 -5.71 8.25 -4.13
N TYR A 50 -6.67 8.23 -3.20
CA TYR A 50 -7.69 9.28 -3.09
C TYR A 50 -7.08 10.67 -2.85
N ALA A 51 -6.12 10.78 -1.92
CA ALA A 51 -5.43 12.05 -1.64
C ALA A 51 -4.62 12.56 -2.84
N LEU A 52 -3.91 11.67 -3.52
CA LEU A 52 -3.15 12.01 -4.72
C LEU A 52 -4.08 12.44 -5.86
N TYR A 53 -5.20 11.73 -6.08
CA TYR A 53 -6.21 12.11 -7.06
C TYR A 53 -6.74 13.52 -6.78
N TYR A 54 -7.13 13.81 -5.53
CA TYR A 54 -7.52 15.16 -5.12
C TYR A 54 -6.45 16.20 -5.46
N ALA A 55 -5.18 15.92 -5.15
CA ALA A 55 -4.07 16.82 -5.44
C ALA A 55 -3.88 17.08 -6.95
N THR A 56 -4.08 16.08 -7.81
CA THR A 56 -4.00 16.27 -9.28
C THR A 56 -5.04 17.26 -9.81
N GLN A 57 -6.20 17.33 -9.15
CA GLN A 57 -7.30 18.22 -9.55
C GLN A 57 -7.23 19.58 -8.83
N HIS A 58 -6.44 19.70 -7.76
CA HIS A 58 -6.41 20.90 -6.93
C HIS A 58 -5.41 21.95 -7.45
N PRO A 59 -5.83 23.17 -7.84
CA PRO A 59 -4.98 24.14 -8.56
C PRO A 59 -3.65 24.47 -7.89
N LYS A 60 -3.58 24.46 -6.55
CA LYS A 60 -2.34 24.76 -5.80
C LYS A 60 -1.39 23.57 -5.62
N LEU A 61 -1.83 22.35 -5.95
CA LEU A 61 -1.12 21.10 -5.66
C LEU A 61 -0.67 20.35 -6.90
N GLN A 62 -1.18 20.70 -8.09
CA GLN A 62 -0.95 19.95 -9.34
C GLN A 62 0.54 19.79 -9.69
N SER A 63 1.40 20.70 -9.24
CA SER A 63 2.85 20.65 -9.46
C SER A 63 3.64 19.83 -8.42
N GLN A 64 2.96 19.28 -7.40
CA GLN A 64 3.57 18.60 -6.25
C GLN A 64 2.94 17.23 -5.98
N VAL A 65 2.45 16.52 -6.99
CA VAL A 65 1.66 15.29 -6.81
C VAL A 65 2.48 14.03 -6.52
N ALA A 66 3.81 14.14 -6.41
CA ALA A 66 4.64 12.97 -6.07
C ALA A 66 4.54 12.66 -4.58
N LEU A 67 4.29 11.38 -4.25
CA LEU A 67 4.28 10.90 -2.88
C LEU A 67 5.70 10.96 -2.29
N ARG A 68 5.87 11.68 -1.19
CA ARG A 68 7.13 11.75 -0.44
C ARG A 68 7.12 10.84 0.77
N ASN A 69 6.03 10.87 1.53
CA ASN A 69 5.84 10.01 2.70
C ASN A 69 4.35 9.76 2.93
N SER A 70 4.07 8.65 3.61
CA SER A 70 2.73 8.29 4.08
C SER A 70 2.87 7.74 5.48
N TYR A 71 2.20 8.37 6.44
CA TYR A 71 2.09 7.89 7.81
C TYR A 71 0.66 7.40 8.03
N VAL A 72 0.51 6.11 8.31
CA VAL A 72 -0.79 5.46 8.43
C VAL A 72 -0.99 4.98 9.86
N GLN A 73 -2.12 5.32 10.46
CA GLN A 73 -2.51 4.84 11.78
C GLN A 73 -3.84 4.10 11.71
N PHE A 74 -3.81 2.81 12.08
CA PHE A 74 -4.99 1.96 12.18
C PHE A 74 -5.50 1.96 13.62
N TYR A 75 -6.70 2.50 13.83
CA TYR A 75 -7.35 2.51 15.14
C TYR A 75 -8.31 1.33 15.31
N ARG A 76 -8.92 0.88 14.22
CA ARG A 76 -9.93 -0.18 14.21
C ARG A 76 -9.81 -1.02 12.93
N PRO A 77 -10.18 -2.31 12.97
CA PRO A 77 -10.34 -3.12 11.77
C PRO A 77 -11.36 -2.47 10.82
N THR A 78 -11.09 -2.56 9.52
CA THR A 78 -12.02 -2.16 8.47
C THR A 78 -12.62 -3.41 7.84
N PHE A 79 -13.92 -3.41 7.61
CA PHE A 79 -14.66 -4.59 7.17
C PHE A 79 -15.21 -4.40 5.76
N ALA A 80 -15.13 -5.45 4.93
CA ALA A 80 -15.71 -5.45 3.58
C ALA A 80 -17.25 -5.38 3.58
N SER A 81 -17.91 -5.65 4.71
CA SER A 81 -19.37 -5.61 4.84
C SER A 81 -19.94 -4.20 4.97
N ALA A 82 -19.11 -3.17 5.18
CA ALA A 82 -19.55 -1.80 5.37
C ALA A 82 -18.79 -0.83 4.46
N PRO A 83 -19.45 0.19 3.89
CA PRO A 83 -18.76 1.23 3.14
C PRO A 83 -17.73 1.96 4.00
N LEU A 84 -16.57 2.26 3.43
CA LEU A 84 -15.54 3.09 4.03
C LEU A 84 -15.78 4.54 3.60
N ARG A 85 -16.25 5.38 4.54
CA ARG A 85 -16.41 6.82 4.30
C ARG A 85 -15.07 7.50 4.54
N MET A 86 -14.58 8.27 3.59
CA MET A 86 -13.30 8.97 3.69
C MET A 86 -13.52 10.48 3.64
N THR A 87 -12.85 11.20 4.53
CA THR A 87 -12.82 12.66 4.57
C THR A 87 -11.38 13.13 4.39
N LEU A 88 -11.18 14.13 3.56
CA LEU A 88 -9.87 14.72 3.25
C LEU A 88 -9.80 16.13 3.81
N ARG A 89 -8.67 16.44 4.45
CA ARG A 89 -8.30 17.80 4.86
C ARG A 89 -6.92 18.16 4.35
N GLU A 90 -6.77 19.41 3.94
CA GLU A 90 -5.47 20.02 3.69
C GLU A 90 -4.88 20.42 5.04
N VAL A 91 -3.82 19.75 5.47
CA VAL A 91 -3.12 20.09 6.73
C VAL A 91 -2.21 21.28 6.51
N ASN A 92 -1.51 21.29 5.37
CA ASN A 92 -0.64 22.37 4.95
C ASN A 92 -0.50 22.36 3.41
N ILE A 93 -0.53 23.54 2.79
CA ILE A 93 -0.18 23.73 1.38
C ILE A 93 1.05 24.63 1.32
N GLY A 94 2.20 24.02 1.08
CA GLY A 94 3.48 24.72 1.00
C GLY A 94 3.98 24.87 -0.43
N LYS A 95 5.00 25.71 -0.61
CA LYS A 95 5.62 25.95 -1.92
C LYS A 95 6.46 24.76 -2.43
N ALA A 96 7.04 23.98 -1.52
CA ALA A 96 7.88 22.83 -1.86
C ALA A 96 7.21 21.50 -1.50
N GLN A 97 6.56 21.44 -0.34
CA GLN A 97 5.88 20.26 0.16
C GLN A 97 4.50 20.66 0.68
N SER A 98 3.53 19.78 0.46
CA SER A 98 2.19 19.89 1.01
C SER A 98 1.86 18.64 1.83
N THR A 99 0.89 18.75 2.72
CA THR A 99 0.44 17.66 3.59
C THR A 99 -1.06 17.57 3.58
N LEU A 100 -1.57 16.40 3.19
CA LEU A 100 -2.98 16.06 3.20
C LEU A 100 -3.22 15.02 4.29
N ARG A 101 -4.36 15.09 4.97
CA ARG A 101 -4.83 13.99 5.82
C ARG A 101 -6.10 13.42 5.26
N VAL A 102 -6.17 12.10 5.19
CA VAL A 102 -7.40 11.36 4.95
C VAL A 102 -7.76 10.61 6.22
N GLU A 103 -8.99 10.79 6.68
CA GLU A 103 -9.57 10.01 7.77
C GLU A 103 -10.67 9.13 7.19
N SER A 104 -10.75 7.88 7.65
CA SER A 104 -11.75 6.93 7.21
C SER A 104 -12.62 6.45 8.36
N PHE A 105 -13.90 6.23 8.06
CA PHE A 105 -14.93 5.94 9.05
C PHE A 105 -15.77 4.75 8.58
N GLN A 106 -16.10 3.88 9.53
CA GLN A 106 -17.14 2.86 9.37
C GLN A 106 -18.08 2.94 10.57
N ASN A 107 -19.39 2.92 10.32
CA ASN A 107 -20.42 3.05 11.36
C ASN A 107 -20.17 4.28 12.26
N GLU A 108 -19.84 5.42 11.64
CA GLU A 108 -19.51 6.69 12.29
C GLU A 108 -18.30 6.65 13.27
N LYS A 109 -17.50 5.58 13.24
CA LYS A 109 -16.27 5.46 14.04
C LYS A 109 -15.04 5.61 13.17
N LEU A 110 -14.08 6.44 13.62
CA LEU A 110 -12.77 6.58 12.98
C LEU A 110 -12.06 5.22 12.94
N ALA A 111 -11.71 4.75 11.75
CA ALA A 111 -11.06 3.46 11.56
C ALA A 111 -9.56 3.62 11.27
N VAL A 112 -9.22 4.48 10.31
CA VAL A 112 -7.83 4.71 9.87
C VAL A 112 -7.62 6.19 9.59
N SER A 113 -6.47 6.73 9.96
CA SER A 113 -5.98 8.03 9.48
C SER A 113 -4.70 7.84 8.66
N VAL A 114 -4.54 8.67 7.64
CA VAL A 114 -3.34 8.72 6.81
C VAL A 114 -2.91 10.18 6.67
N ASP A 115 -1.69 10.49 7.04
CA ASP A 115 -1.02 11.74 6.69
C ASP A 115 -0.10 11.51 5.48
N ILE A 116 -0.37 12.23 4.39
CA ILE A 116 0.33 12.12 3.12
C ILE A 116 1.14 13.38 2.89
N GLY A 117 2.47 13.24 2.86
CA GLY A 117 3.37 14.28 2.37
C GLY A 117 3.56 14.17 0.87
N ILE A 118 3.27 15.24 0.14
CA ILE A 118 3.43 15.32 -1.32
C ILE A 118 4.41 16.44 -1.71
N THR A 119 5.15 16.24 -2.79
CA THR A 119 6.24 17.13 -3.21
C THR A 119 6.39 17.16 -4.72
N ASN A 120 7.16 18.14 -5.22
CA ASN A 120 7.75 18.07 -6.56
C ASN A 120 9.06 17.24 -6.48
N PRO A 121 9.23 16.16 -7.26
CA PRO A 121 10.45 15.35 -7.25
C PRO A 121 11.65 16.06 -7.89
N SER A 122 11.43 17.12 -8.66
CA SER A 122 12.48 17.90 -9.33
C SER A 122 13.14 18.95 -8.42
N ILE A 123 12.90 18.91 -7.11
CA ILE A 123 13.58 19.79 -6.15
C ILE A 123 15.07 19.42 -6.13
N THR A 124 15.92 20.38 -6.44
CA THR A 124 17.37 20.20 -6.42
C THR A 124 17.91 20.19 -4.99
N GLY A 125 18.93 19.37 -4.76
CA GLY A 125 19.59 19.24 -3.46
C GLY A 125 20.96 18.62 -3.59
N ILE A 126 21.72 18.60 -2.49
CA ILE A 126 23.03 17.94 -2.44
C ILE A 126 22.78 16.46 -2.22
N THR A 127 23.21 15.63 -3.16
CA THR A 127 23.31 14.18 -2.96
C THR A 127 24.71 13.88 -2.43
N ILE A 128 24.81 13.46 -1.18
CA ILE A 128 26.07 13.04 -0.56
C ILE A 128 26.15 11.53 -0.68
N GLN A 129 27.17 11.02 -1.38
CA GLN A 129 27.52 9.61 -1.35
C GLN A 129 28.10 9.31 0.03
N THR A 130 27.37 8.54 0.84
CA THR A 130 27.76 8.22 2.23
C THR A 130 28.69 7.02 2.33
N ASP A 131 29.07 6.42 1.19
CA ASP A 131 29.74 5.12 1.09
C ASP A 131 29.06 4.00 1.91
N TRP A 132 27.79 4.20 2.28
CA TRP A 132 27.04 3.26 3.08
C TRP A 132 26.83 1.96 2.30
N ARG A 133 27.15 0.83 2.94
CA ARG A 133 26.96 -0.51 2.39
C ARG A 133 26.39 -1.41 3.47
N LEU A 134 25.61 -2.38 3.04
CA LEU A 134 25.22 -3.49 3.91
C LEU A 134 26.49 -4.26 4.32
N PHE A 135 26.60 -4.58 5.61
CA PHE A 135 27.73 -5.34 6.15
C PHE A 135 27.81 -6.74 5.53
N THR A 136 26.66 -7.41 5.42
CA THR A 136 26.51 -8.67 4.68
C THR A 136 25.80 -8.39 3.36
N PRO A 137 26.40 -8.70 2.20
CA PRO A 137 25.75 -8.50 0.92
C PRO A 137 24.51 -9.41 0.81
N PRO A 138 23.38 -8.91 0.28
CA PRO A 138 22.19 -9.74 0.10
C PRO A 138 22.43 -10.82 -0.97
N SER A 139 21.67 -11.91 -0.91
CA SER A 139 21.67 -12.92 -1.97
C SER A 139 21.39 -12.28 -3.33
N PRO A 140 22.20 -12.51 -4.38
CA PRO A 140 21.96 -11.95 -5.69
C PRO A 140 20.58 -12.32 -6.20
N VAL A 141 19.88 -11.36 -6.81
CA VAL A 141 18.50 -11.53 -7.29
C VAL A 141 18.40 -11.06 -8.73
N ASP A 142 17.74 -11.87 -9.56
CA ASP A 142 17.38 -11.52 -10.92
C ASP A 142 15.85 -11.42 -11.03
N LEU A 143 15.33 -10.20 -11.08
CA LEU A 143 13.90 -9.94 -11.07
C LEU A 143 13.16 -10.63 -12.23
N THR A 144 13.82 -10.80 -13.38
CA THR A 144 13.22 -11.49 -14.54
C THR A 144 13.07 -13.00 -14.30
N LYS A 145 13.95 -13.59 -13.49
CA LYS A 145 13.87 -15.01 -13.10
C LYS A 145 12.91 -15.26 -11.95
N LEU A 146 12.64 -14.26 -11.11
CA LEU A 146 11.59 -14.34 -10.09
C LEU A 146 10.19 -14.49 -10.71
N GLU A 147 9.93 -13.82 -11.83
CA GLU A 147 8.64 -13.91 -12.53
C GLU A 147 8.33 -15.35 -12.99
N THR A 148 9.35 -16.07 -13.45
CA THR A 148 9.25 -17.43 -13.98
C THR A 148 9.60 -18.53 -12.97
N ASP A 149 9.84 -18.17 -11.69
CA ASP A 149 10.30 -19.08 -10.64
C ASP A 149 11.57 -19.87 -11.00
N SER A 150 12.45 -19.29 -11.83
CA SER A 150 13.67 -19.92 -12.32
C SER A 150 14.95 -19.41 -11.65
N ASP A 151 14.84 -18.50 -10.68
CA ASP A 151 16.01 -17.98 -9.96
C ASP A 151 16.65 -19.08 -9.08
N PRO A 152 17.97 -19.31 -9.19
CA PRO A 152 18.66 -20.37 -8.45
C PRO A 152 18.83 -20.06 -6.96
N ASN A 153 18.72 -18.79 -6.55
CA ASN A 153 18.97 -18.33 -5.18
C ASN A 153 17.69 -18.05 -4.41
N TRP A 154 16.56 -17.88 -5.09
CA TRP A 154 15.27 -17.52 -4.48
C TRP A 154 14.20 -18.56 -4.77
N ILE A 155 13.28 -18.75 -3.82
CA ILE A 155 12.08 -19.57 -3.99
C ILE A 155 10.85 -18.73 -3.70
N SER A 156 9.80 -18.90 -4.51
CA SER A 156 8.54 -18.22 -4.25
C SER A 156 7.69 -18.93 -3.21
N CYS A 157 6.99 -18.14 -2.42
CA CYS A 157 5.92 -18.56 -1.52
C CYS A 157 4.68 -17.76 -1.90
N HIS A 158 3.73 -18.43 -2.54
CA HIS A 158 2.50 -17.84 -3.04
C HIS A 158 1.31 -18.65 -2.54
N CYS A 159 0.45 -18.02 -1.74
CA CYS A 159 -0.76 -18.69 -1.26
C CYS A 159 -1.78 -18.79 -2.41
N ALA A 160 -2.39 -19.96 -2.57
CA ALA A 160 -3.53 -20.12 -3.46
C ALA A 160 -4.72 -19.26 -2.98
N PHE A 161 -5.48 -18.73 -3.93
CA PHE A 161 -6.72 -18.01 -3.62
C PHE A 161 -7.84 -19.01 -3.34
N TYR A 162 -8.55 -18.81 -2.24
CA TYR A 162 -9.78 -19.51 -1.90
C TYR A 162 -10.81 -18.46 -1.49
N PRO A 163 -11.99 -18.35 -2.15
CA PRO A 163 -12.98 -17.31 -1.87
C PRO A 163 -13.38 -17.23 -0.39
N GLU A 164 -13.62 -18.39 0.24
CA GLU A 164 -13.97 -18.51 1.67
C GLU A 164 -12.73 -18.67 2.58
N GLY A 165 -11.53 -18.55 2.01
CA GLY A 165 -10.28 -18.71 2.73
C GLY A 165 -10.01 -17.57 3.69
N PHE A 166 -9.55 -17.90 4.90
CA PHE A 166 -9.14 -16.90 5.89
C PHE A 166 -8.00 -16.00 5.38
N ARG A 167 -7.08 -16.53 4.57
CA ARG A 167 -5.88 -15.82 4.09
C ARG A 167 -5.98 -15.35 2.64
N ARG A 168 -7.19 -15.24 2.08
CA ARG A 168 -7.38 -14.94 0.65
C ARG A 168 -6.72 -13.62 0.20
N GLY A 169 -6.69 -12.59 1.03
CA GLY A 169 -5.94 -11.36 0.72
C GLY A 169 -4.42 -11.57 0.54
N GLN A 170 -3.84 -12.64 1.10
CA GLN A 170 -2.41 -12.96 0.93
C GLN A 170 -2.11 -13.61 -0.41
N SER A 171 -3.11 -14.16 -1.13
CA SER A 171 -2.87 -14.73 -2.45
C SER A 171 -2.57 -13.67 -3.52
N TYR A 172 -2.69 -12.39 -3.20
CA TYR A 172 -2.26 -11.29 -4.07
C TYR A 172 -0.77 -10.96 -3.90
N LEU A 173 -0.09 -11.58 -2.94
CA LEU A 173 1.32 -11.38 -2.66
C LEU A 173 2.10 -12.65 -3.01
N LYS A 174 3.08 -12.49 -3.90
CA LYS A 174 4.10 -13.50 -4.17
C LYS A 174 5.35 -13.10 -3.40
N ASN A 175 5.65 -13.82 -2.32
CA ASN A 175 6.84 -13.58 -1.53
C ASN A 175 8.00 -14.38 -2.10
N PHE A 176 9.23 -13.88 -1.96
CA PHE A 176 10.44 -14.61 -2.34
C PHE A 176 11.36 -14.72 -1.13
N ILE A 177 11.83 -15.94 -0.87
CA ILE A 177 12.69 -16.26 0.27
C ILE A 177 14.03 -16.77 -0.29
N PRO A 178 15.18 -16.35 0.28
CA PRO A 178 16.46 -16.91 -0.10
C PRO A 178 16.50 -18.42 0.18
N ARG A 179 17.02 -19.19 -0.77
CA ARG A 179 17.23 -20.65 -0.60
C ARG A 179 18.39 -20.95 0.35
N ALA A 180 19.39 -20.07 0.37
CA ALA A 180 20.49 -20.12 1.31
C ALA A 180 20.40 -18.93 2.26
N LEU A 181 20.31 -19.21 3.55
CA LEU A 181 20.38 -18.19 4.59
C LEU A 181 21.84 -17.71 4.75
N PRO A 182 22.07 -16.42 5.07
CA PRO A 182 23.38 -15.96 5.49
C PRO A 182 23.90 -16.80 6.66
N THR A 183 25.19 -17.12 6.69
CA THR A 183 25.81 -17.85 7.81
C THR A 183 26.09 -16.94 9.01
N ASP A 184 26.31 -15.65 8.76
CA ASP A 184 26.55 -14.65 9.79
C ASP A 184 25.32 -13.74 9.95
N PHE A 185 24.63 -13.89 11.08
CA PHE A 185 23.56 -12.99 11.52
C PHE A 185 24.11 -12.10 12.65
N PRO A 186 24.61 -10.89 12.37
CA PRO A 186 25.11 -10.00 13.42
C PRO A 186 23.98 -9.42 14.31
N PHE A 187 22.72 -9.73 14.00
CA PHE A 187 21.55 -9.37 14.78
C PHE A 187 20.48 -10.46 14.69
N ILE A 188 19.67 -10.58 15.74
CA ILE A 188 18.45 -11.38 15.74
C ILE A 188 17.32 -10.45 15.27
N GLU A 189 16.72 -10.71 14.12
CA GLU A 189 15.40 -10.14 13.83
C GLU A 189 14.37 -10.84 14.71
N GLN A 190 13.85 -10.12 15.71
CA GLN A 190 12.63 -10.50 16.39
C GLN A 190 11.54 -9.51 16.00
N TRP A 191 10.74 -9.88 15.00
CA TRP A 191 9.41 -9.30 14.83
C TRP A 191 8.46 -10.08 15.74
N GLY A 192 8.20 -9.52 16.92
CA GLY A 192 7.15 -9.97 17.85
C GLY A 192 5.79 -9.39 17.48
#